data_AF-A0A7W0WQQ7-F1
#
_entry.id   AF-A0A7W0WQQ7-F1
#
_cell.length_a   1.000
_cell.length_b   1.000
_cell.length_c   1.000
_cell.angle_alpha   90.00
_cell.angle_beta   90.00
_cell.angle_gamma   90.00
#
_symmetry.space_group_name_H-M   'P 1'
#
loop_
_entity.id
_entity.type
_entity.pdbx_description
1 polymer ?
#
loop_
_entity_poly.entity_id
_entity_poly.type
_entity_poly.pdbx_seq_one_letter_code
_entity_poly.pdbx_strand_id
1 'polypeptide(L)'
;MRFLAAVVVLVACGGGGDSGRDAPGRDAPEPAVDFDTRVRACAIIGACIGYSATQCMALLDANATVDQINCALNATAADCVAVRACFGQRLMPDPACAPGCSDGDTLVRCVEGLRFEQDCPKALESVGSACITNGRSDCGGTTCTTDGELTCNGTTSIACDSGVTEVIDCGKIGLACSTNSPRCAGALQSETCTLGAPPSCDGDTLVTCDGNVRRHDCKQFGGRTCVNGACAFGSECTPTPQNTCNGTVLEMCVAGLRRSIECTTIGATSCVGDRCR
;
A
#
# COMPACT_ATOMS: atom_id res chain seq x y z
N MET A 1 -33.60 -28.38 -34.09
CA MET A 1 -32.40 -27.61 -33.70
C MET A 1 -31.35 -28.62 -33.29
N ARG A 2 -30.23 -28.70 -34.03
CA ARG A 2 -29.21 -29.74 -33.90
C ARG A 2 -28.16 -29.29 -32.88
N PHE A 3 -27.96 -30.08 -31.82
CA PHE A 3 -26.86 -29.91 -30.87
C PHE A 3 -25.57 -30.45 -31.49
N LEU A 4 -24.58 -29.57 -31.69
CA LEU A 4 -23.20 -29.96 -31.96
C LEU A 4 -22.54 -30.36 -30.63
N ALA A 5 -22.20 -31.63 -30.49
CA ALA A 5 -21.36 -32.14 -29.42
C ALA A 5 -19.89 -31.93 -29.82
N ALA A 6 -19.16 -31.09 -29.08
CA ALA A 6 -17.73 -30.93 -29.22
C ALA A 6 -17.02 -32.06 -28.45
N VAL A 7 -16.34 -32.95 -29.18
CA VAL A 7 -15.47 -33.97 -28.62
C VAL A 7 -14.11 -33.31 -28.32
N VAL A 8 -13.79 -33.15 -27.04
CA VAL A 8 -12.48 -32.69 -26.58
C VAL A 8 -11.55 -33.90 -26.51
N VAL A 9 -10.55 -33.93 -27.40
CA VAL A 9 -9.49 -34.95 -27.39
C VAL A 9 -8.43 -34.53 -26.37
N LEU A 10 -8.40 -35.20 -25.22
CA LEU A 10 -7.32 -35.10 -24.24
C LEU A 10 -6.10 -35.87 -24.76
N VAL A 11 -5.10 -35.13 -25.24
CA VAL A 11 -3.77 -35.68 -25.55
C VAL A 11 -2.99 -35.78 -24.24
N ALA A 12 -2.90 -36.99 -23.70
CA ALA A 12 -2.00 -37.32 -22.60
C ALA A 12 -0.57 -37.49 -23.13
N CYS A 13 0.25 -36.44 -23.02
CA CYS A 13 1.70 -36.56 -23.18
C CYS A 13 2.32 -36.98 -21.85
N GLY A 14 2.51 -38.29 -21.68
CA GLY A 14 3.45 -38.84 -20.71
C GLY A 14 4.88 -38.60 -21.21
N GLY A 15 5.70 -37.96 -20.37
CA GLY A 15 7.12 -37.74 -20.62
C GLY A 15 7.86 -37.65 -19.29
N GLY A 16 8.35 -38.80 -18.82
CA GLY A 16 9.30 -38.87 -17.72
C GLY A 16 10.64 -38.29 -18.17
N GLY A 17 11.17 -37.38 -17.36
CA GLY A 17 12.42 -36.68 -17.60
C GLY A 17 12.84 -35.97 -16.33
N ASP A 18 13.43 -36.76 -15.43
CA ASP A 18 14.01 -36.34 -14.16
C ASP A 18 15.30 -35.56 -14.44
N SER A 19 15.16 -34.30 -14.86
CA SER A 19 16.27 -33.35 -14.95
C SER A 19 16.09 -32.32 -13.86
N GLY A 20 16.88 -32.47 -12.79
CA GLY A 20 17.03 -31.51 -11.71
C GLY A 20 17.40 -30.13 -12.23
N ARG A 21 16.39 -29.39 -12.68
CA ARG A 21 16.44 -27.96 -12.88
C ARG A 21 16.18 -27.38 -11.50
N ASP A 22 17.26 -26.97 -10.86
CA ASP A 22 17.24 -25.94 -9.83
C ASP A 22 16.36 -24.80 -10.36
N ALA A 23 15.09 -24.80 -9.98
CA ALA A 23 14.23 -23.68 -10.22
C ALA A 23 14.94 -22.49 -9.57
N PRO A 24 15.15 -21.37 -10.29
CA PRO A 24 15.76 -20.19 -9.70
C PRO A 24 15.04 -19.93 -8.38
N GLY A 25 15.81 -19.95 -7.27
CA GLY A 25 15.26 -19.83 -5.94
C GLY A 25 14.29 -18.65 -5.90
N ARG A 26 13.11 -18.85 -5.32
CA ARG A 26 12.04 -17.85 -5.16
C ARG A 26 12.45 -16.61 -4.35
N ASP A 27 13.73 -16.49 -4.00
CA ASP A 27 14.30 -15.47 -3.13
C ASP A 27 15.05 -14.38 -3.91
N ALA A 28 15.06 -14.41 -5.24
CA ALA A 28 15.55 -13.26 -6.00
C ALA A 28 14.59 -12.08 -5.76
N PRO A 29 15.09 -10.91 -5.30
CA PRO A 29 14.24 -9.74 -5.09
C PRO A 29 13.49 -9.43 -6.37
N GLU A 30 12.16 -9.32 -6.30
CA GLU A 30 11.40 -8.83 -7.45
C GLU A 30 11.96 -7.47 -7.87
N PRO A 31 12.11 -7.21 -9.18
CA PRO A 31 12.60 -5.93 -9.65
C PRO A 31 11.69 -4.82 -9.12
N ALA A 32 12.30 -3.83 -8.47
CA ALA A 32 11.56 -2.70 -7.93
C ALA A 32 10.81 -1.98 -9.05
N VAL A 33 9.54 -1.64 -8.81
CA VAL A 33 8.75 -0.82 -9.72
C VAL A 33 9.31 0.60 -9.73
N ASP A 34 9.54 1.16 -10.92
CA ASP A 34 10.05 2.53 -11.03
C ASP A 34 9.05 3.57 -10.48
N PHE A 35 9.55 4.78 -10.21
CA PHE A 35 8.75 5.84 -9.61
C PHE A 35 7.57 6.27 -10.50
N ASP A 36 7.77 6.42 -11.81
CA ASP A 36 6.74 6.91 -12.72
C ASP A 36 5.61 5.87 -12.89
N THR A 37 5.96 4.58 -12.88
CA THR A 37 4.99 3.47 -12.86
C THR A 37 4.16 3.48 -11.58
N ARG A 38 4.76 3.70 -10.41
CA ARG A 38 4.01 3.85 -9.14
C ARG A 38 3.10 5.08 -9.13
N VAL A 39 3.60 6.22 -9.62
CA VAL A 39 2.81 7.46 -9.77
C VAL A 39 1.59 7.22 -10.65
N ARG A 40 1.75 6.52 -11.78
CA ARG A 40 0.64 6.18 -12.68
C ARG A 40 -0.36 5.23 -12.02
N ALA A 41 0.13 4.19 -11.32
CA ALA A 41 -0.73 3.30 -10.55
C ALA A 41 -1.53 4.08 -9.49
N CYS A 42 -0.90 5.02 -8.81
CA CYS A 42 -1.57 5.85 -7.82
C CYS A 42 -2.64 6.78 -8.38
N ALA A 43 -2.48 7.27 -9.60
CA ALA A 43 -3.54 8.04 -10.25
C ALA A 43 -4.77 7.16 -10.57
N ILE A 44 -4.56 5.92 -11.00
CA ILE A 44 -5.64 4.94 -11.24
C ILE A 44 -6.33 4.58 -9.92
N ILE A 45 -5.55 4.22 -8.89
CA ILE A 45 -6.06 3.84 -7.57
C ILE A 45 -6.81 5.01 -6.94
N GLY A 46 -6.24 6.22 -6.99
CA GLY A 46 -6.85 7.44 -6.45
C GLY A 46 -8.17 7.79 -7.13
N ALA A 47 -8.29 7.57 -8.44
CA ALA A 47 -9.54 7.76 -9.17
C ALA A 47 -10.66 6.81 -8.68
N CYS A 48 -10.31 5.56 -8.31
CA CYS A 48 -11.28 4.53 -7.96
C CYS A 48 -11.56 4.35 -6.46
N ILE A 49 -10.56 4.60 -5.61
CA ILE A 49 -10.62 4.37 -4.16
C ILE A 49 -10.61 5.71 -3.39
N GLY A 50 -10.19 6.80 -4.02
CA GLY A 50 -10.26 8.15 -3.43
C GLY A 50 -9.04 8.56 -2.62
N TYR A 51 -7.95 7.79 -2.65
CA TYR A 51 -6.68 8.18 -2.03
C TYR A 51 -6.06 9.39 -2.72
N SER A 52 -5.46 10.28 -1.93
CA SER A 52 -4.55 11.28 -2.46
C SER A 52 -3.29 10.61 -3.03
N ALA A 53 -2.61 11.25 -3.98
CA ALA A 53 -1.38 10.70 -4.56
C ALA A 53 -0.32 10.41 -3.48
N THR A 54 -0.17 11.30 -2.49
CA THR A 54 0.77 11.12 -1.38
C THR A 54 0.42 9.92 -0.49
N GLN A 55 -0.86 9.77 -0.13
CA GLN A 55 -1.32 8.63 0.67
C GLN A 55 -1.15 7.33 -0.11
N CYS A 56 -1.54 7.31 -1.38
CA CYS A 56 -1.39 6.13 -2.22
C CYS A 56 0.07 5.70 -2.34
N MET A 57 1.01 6.62 -2.56
CA MET A 57 2.43 6.26 -2.68
C MET A 57 2.96 5.63 -1.39
N ALA A 58 2.60 6.18 -0.24
CA ALA A 58 2.98 5.60 1.05
C ALA A 58 2.43 4.18 1.22
N LEU A 59 1.18 3.95 0.80
CA LEU A 59 0.53 2.65 0.84
C LEU A 59 1.14 1.64 -0.13
N LEU A 60 1.42 2.05 -1.38
CA LEU A 60 2.08 1.19 -2.36
C LEU A 60 3.49 0.80 -1.89
N ASP A 61 4.26 1.77 -1.38
CA ASP A 61 5.63 1.54 -0.89
C ASP A 61 5.65 0.57 0.30
N ALA A 62 4.63 0.61 1.16
CA ALA A 62 4.57 -0.22 2.36
C ALA A 62 4.00 -1.63 2.11
N ASN A 63 2.94 -1.73 1.30
CA ASN A 63 2.04 -2.88 1.34
C ASN A 63 1.76 -3.54 -0.02
N ALA A 64 2.03 -2.87 -1.14
CA ALA A 64 1.68 -3.43 -2.45
C ALA A 64 2.79 -4.31 -3.03
N THR A 65 2.40 -5.43 -3.64
CA THR A 65 3.31 -6.24 -4.47
C THR A 65 3.42 -5.67 -5.89
N VAL A 66 4.46 -6.09 -6.62
CA VAL A 66 4.64 -5.76 -8.04
C VAL A 66 3.43 -6.21 -8.86
N ASP A 67 2.90 -7.41 -8.58
CA ASP A 67 1.72 -7.96 -9.24
C ASP A 67 0.46 -7.14 -9.00
N GLN A 68 0.25 -6.62 -7.79
CA GLN A 68 -0.91 -5.77 -7.49
C GLN A 68 -0.84 -4.44 -8.23
N ILE A 69 0.36 -3.84 -8.30
CA ILE A 69 0.60 -2.61 -9.06
C ILE A 69 0.33 -2.85 -10.55
N ASN A 70 0.87 -3.93 -11.12
CA ASN A 70 0.64 -4.31 -12.52
C ASN A 70 -0.84 -4.61 -12.82
N CYS A 71 -1.53 -5.29 -11.89
CA CYS A 71 -2.96 -5.53 -12.00
C CYS A 71 -3.74 -4.21 -12.11
N ALA A 72 -3.46 -3.24 -11.23
CA ALA A 72 -4.15 -1.94 -11.25
C ALA A 72 -3.87 -1.16 -12.54
N LEU A 73 -2.63 -1.19 -13.03
CA LEU A 73 -2.24 -0.56 -14.30
C LEU A 73 -2.98 -1.16 -15.50
N ASN A 74 -3.24 -2.48 -15.48
CA ASN A 74 -3.98 -3.17 -16.53
C ASN A 74 -5.50 -2.94 -16.46
N ALA A 75 -6.06 -2.74 -15.25
CA ALA A 75 -7.48 -2.51 -15.04
C ALA A 75 -7.95 -1.11 -15.52
N THR A 76 -7.08 -0.10 -15.45
CA THR A 76 -7.38 1.32 -15.78
C THR A 76 -8.40 1.98 -14.85
N ALA A 77 -8.45 3.32 -14.85
CA ALA A 77 -9.40 4.10 -14.03
C ALA A 77 -10.86 3.99 -14.51
N ALA A 78 -11.10 3.42 -15.70
CA ALA A 78 -12.45 3.21 -16.21
C ALA A 78 -13.15 1.99 -15.57
N ASP A 79 -12.39 1.03 -15.04
CA ASP A 79 -12.91 -0.18 -14.40
C ASP A 79 -12.50 -0.25 -12.92
N CYS A 80 -13.17 0.57 -12.11
CA CYS A 80 -12.91 0.62 -10.68
C CYS A 80 -13.25 -0.68 -9.93
N VAL A 81 -14.05 -1.58 -10.52
CA VAL A 81 -14.30 -2.91 -9.96
C VAL A 81 -13.04 -3.77 -10.12
N ALA A 82 -12.44 -3.77 -11.31
CA ALA A 82 -11.18 -4.47 -11.55
C ALA A 82 -10.02 -3.89 -10.71
N VAL A 83 -9.90 -2.57 -10.60
CA VAL A 83 -8.86 -1.93 -9.75
C VAL A 83 -9.00 -2.36 -8.29
N ARG A 84 -10.23 -2.36 -7.73
CA ARG A 84 -10.48 -2.81 -6.36
C ARG A 84 -10.14 -4.29 -6.16
N ALA A 85 -10.46 -5.13 -7.13
CA ALA A 85 -10.15 -6.56 -7.08
C ALA A 85 -8.63 -6.85 -6.99
N CYS A 86 -7.79 -6.00 -7.59
CA CYS A 86 -6.32 -6.10 -7.48
C CYS A 86 -5.82 -6.01 -6.03
N PHE A 87 -6.54 -5.28 -5.17
CA PHE A 87 -6.23 -5.09 -3.75
C PHE A 87 -7.17 -5.89 -2.84
N GLY A 88 -7.78 -6.95 -3.36
CA GLY A 88 -8.64 -7.83 -2.59
C GLY A 88 -9.98 -7.22 -2.17
N GLN A 89 -10.37 -6.08 -2.75
CA GLN A 89 -11.61 -5.39 -2.40
C GLN A 89 -12.73 -5.75 -3.37
N ARG A 90 -13.94 -5.95 -2.85
CA ARG A 90 -15.15 -6.14 -3.64
C ARG A 90 -16.29 -5.34 -3.04
N LEU A 91 -17.10 -4.70 -3.89
CA LEU A 91 -18.29 -3.97 -3.48
C LEU A 91 -19.48 -4.51 -4.25
N MET A 92 -20.55 -4.88 -3.55
CA MET A 92 -21.76 -5.40 -4.17
C MET A 92 -23.02 -5.00 -3.38
N PRO A 93 -24.18 -4.81 -4.04
CA PRO A 93 -25.44 -4.60 -3.35
C PRO A 93 -25.82 -5.81 -2.50
N ASP A 94 -26.11 -5.59 -1.23
CA ASP A 94 -26.57 -6.62 -0.30
C ASP A 94 -27.32 -5.95 0.88
N PRO A 95 -28.65 -5.81 0.78
CA PRO A 95 -29.43 -5.22 1.86
C PRO A 95 -29.51 -6.10 3.12
N ALA A 96 -29.13 -7.38 3.01
CA ALA A 96 -29.08 -8.34 4.12
C ALA A 96 -27.66 -8.52 4.67
N CYS A 97 -26.73 -7.66 4.28
CA CYS A 97 -25.34 -7.73 4.69
C CYS A 97 -25.20 -7.77 6.21
N ALA A 98 -24.43 -8.75 6.70
CA ALA A 98 -24.00 -8.84 8.10
C ALA A 98 -22.48 -8.60 8.16
N PRO A 99 -22.00 -7.64 8.98
CA PRO A 99 -20.57 -7.37 9.11
C PRO A 99 -19.91 -8.49 9.90
N GLY A 100 -18.64 -8.78 9.61
CA GLY A 100 -17.92 -9.87 10.27
C GLY A 100 -16.79 -10.43 9.42
N CYS A 101 -16.34 -11.64 9.77
CA CYS A 101 -15.42 -12.43 8.97
C CYS A 101 -16.19 -13.56 8.28
N SER A 102 -16.11 -13.67 6.94
CA SER A 102 -16.88 -14.69 6.21
C SER A 102 -16.18 -16.05 6.13
N ASP A 103 -14.86 -16.07 6.06
CA ASP A 103 -14.06 -17.29 5.84
C ASP A 103 -12.70 -17.27 6.59
N GLY A 104 -12.56 -16.39 7.58
CA GLY A 104 -11.34 -16.23 8.38
C GLY A 104 -10.33 -15.24 7.81
N ASP A 105 -10.35 -14.98 6.49
CA ASP A 105 -9.42 -14.05 5.84
C ASP A 105 -10.14 -12.87 5.15
N THR A 106 -11.45 -12.98 4.95
CA THR A 106 -12.26 -11.93 4.31
C THR A 106 -13.03 -11.13 5.36
N LEU A 107 -12.70 -9.85 5.46
CA LEU A 107 -13.46 -8.87 6.23
C LEU A 107 -14.67 -8.39 5.44
N VAL A 108 -15.83 -8.39 6.10
CA VAL A 108 -17.09 -7.89 5.56
C VAL A 108 -17.52 -6.64 6.33
N ARG A 109 -17.70 -5.52 5.61
CA ARG A 109 -18.31 -4.29 6.11
C ARG A 109 -19.60 -4.02 5.36
N CYS A 110 -20.62 -3.55 6.07
CA CYS A 110 -21.93 -3.24 5.50
C CYS A 110 -22.17 -1.74 5.61
N VAL A 111 -22.31 -1.06 4.47
CA VAL A 111 -22.49 0.40 4.40
C VAL A 111 -23.63 0.70 3.45
N GLU A 112 -24.72 1.31 3.96
CA GLU A 112 -25.84 1.80 3.14
C GLU A 112 -26.43 0.77 2.15
N GLY A 113 -26.56 -0.49 2.58
CA GLY A 113 -27.09 -1.58 1.74
C GLY A 113 -26.08 -2.16 0.72
N LEU A 114 -24.81 -1.76 0.84
CA LEU A 114 -23.68 -2.36 0.13
C LEU A 114 -22.88 -3.25 1.07
N ARG A 115 -22.44 -4.38 0.53
CA ARG A 115 -21.44 -5.28 1.12
C ARG A 115 -20.08 -4.97 0.53
N PHE A 116 -19.17 -4.54 1.39
CA PHE A 116 -17.76 -4.36 1.10
C PHE A 116 -16.97 -5.54 1.67
N GLU A 117 -16.40 -6.36 0.79
CA GLU A 117 -15.51 -7.45 1.16
C GLU A 117 -14.06 -7.01 0.96
N GLN A 118 -13.18 -7.44 1.87
CA GLN A 118 -11.76 -7.16 1.84
C GLN A 118 -10.98 -8.44 2.20
N ASP A 119 -10.27 -9.00 1.23
CA ASP A 119 -9.30 -10.09 1.38
C ASP A 119 -8.08 -9.53 2.13
N CYS A 120 -8.00 -9.82 3.44
CA CYS A 120 -7.00 -9.24 4.35
C CYS A 120 -5.54 -9.48 3.89
N PRO A 121 -5.16 -10.67 3.37
CA PRO A 121 -3.85 -10.87 2.76
C PRO A 121 -3.48 -9.92 1.61
N LYS A 122 -4.47 -9.40 0.86
CA LYS A 122 -4.24 -8.53 -0.31
C LYS A 122 -4.54 -7.06 -0.05
N ALA A 123 -5.08 -6.75 1.11
CA ALA A 123 -5.53 -5.41 1.43
C ALA A 123 -4.37 -4.42 1.52
N LEU A 124 -4.52 -3.29 0.82
CA LEU A 124 -3.49 -2.25 0.76
C LEU A 124 -3.26 -1.54 2.11
N GLU A 125 -4.30 -1.44 2.93
CA GLU A 125 -4.25 -0.85 4.29
C GLU A 125 -4.18 -1.93 5.37
N SER A 126 -3.96 -3.19 5.00
CA SER A 126 -4.04 -4.27 5.99
C SER A 126 -2.93 -4.18 7.01
N VAL A 127 -3.31 -4.19 8.27
CA VAL A 127 -2.41 -4.34 9.41
C VAL A 127 -2.25 -5.81 9.81
N GLY A 128 -2.65 -6.74 8.94
CA GLY A 128 -2.39 -8.17 9.11
C GLY A 128 -3.10 -9.02 8.06
N SER A 129 -2.79 -10.31 8.02
CA SER A 129 -3.23 -11.20 6.94
C SER A 129 -4.52 -11.96 7.25
N ALA A 130 -5.16 -11.75 8.40
CA ALA A 130 -6.33 -12.52 8.82
C ALA A 130 -7.49 -11.59 9.21
N CYS A 131 -8.72 -12.04 9.01
CA CYS A 131 -9.89 -11.39 9.57
C CYS A 131 -10.11 -11.85 11.01
N ILE A 132 -10.00 -10.93 11.96
CA ILE A 132 -10.10 -11.20 13.39
C ILE A 132 -11.43 -10.65 13.92
N THR A 133 -12.15 -11.44 14.71
CA THR A 133 -13.37 -11.00 15.42
C THR A 133 -13.15 -11.02 16.93
N ASN A 134 -13.10 -9.84 17.55
CA ASN A 134 -13.03 -9.68 19.00
C ASN A 134 -13.69 -8.36 19.43
N GLY A 135 -15.03 -8.35 19.55
CA GLY A 135 -15.82 -7.13 19.77
C GLY A 135 -15.99 -6.27 18.50
N ARG A 136 -14.93 -6.16 17.67
CA ARG A 136 -14.92 -5.64 16.30
C ARG A 136 -14.40 -6.72 15.35
N SER A 137 -14.80 -6.65 14.07
CA SER A 137 -14.15 -7.42 13.00
C SER A 137 -13.24 -6.51 12.19
N ASP A 138 -11.98 -6.90 12.04
CA ASP A 138 -11.03 -6.19 11.18
C ASP A 138 -9.94 -7.11 10.62
N CYS A 139 -9.19 -6.62 9.64
CA CYS A 139 -7.97 -7.27 9.16
C CYS A 139 -6.82 -7.00 10.14
N GLY A 140 -6.23 -8.05 10.70
CA GLY A 140 -5.16 -7.95 11.68
C GLY A 140 -4.35 -9.25 11.81
N GLY A 141 -3.46 -9.32 12.79
CA GLY A 141 -2.63 -10.49 13.03
C GLY A 141 -3.32 -11.57 13.89
N THR A 142 -3.83 -11.15 15.04
CA THR A 142 -4.45 -11.97 16.08
C THR A 142 -5.31 -11.11 17.02
N THR A 143 -6.01 -11.73 17.96
CA THR A 143 -6.73 -11.04 19.05
C THR A 143 -5.78 -10.52 20.13
N CYS A 144 -6.11 -9.38 20.74
CA CYS A 144 -5.45 -8.84 21.93
C CYS A 144 -6.47 -8.41 22.98
N THR A 145 -6.03 -8.19 24.21
CA THR A 145 -6.92 -7.89 25.36
C THR A 145 -6.79 -6.48 25.90
N THR A 146 -5.70 -5.78 25.59
CA THR A 146 -5.39 -4.46 26.17
C THR A 146 -5.22 -3.45 25.05
N ASP A 147 -6.28 -2.67 24.81
CA ASP A 147 -6.25 -1.59 23.82
C ASP A 147 -5.11 -0.61 24.10
N GLY A 148 -4.40 -0.23 23.04
CA GLY A 148 -3.23 0.63 23.10
C GLY A 148 -1.95 -0.07 23.58
N GLU A 149 -1.98 -1.38 23.87
CA GLU A 149 -0.76 -2.15 24.07
C GLU A 149 0.09 -2.10 22.79
N LEU A 150 1.38 -1.83 22.97
CA LEU A 150 2.35 -1.71 21.89
C LEU A 150 3.53 -2.63 22.23
N THR A 151 3.91 -3.50 21.30
CA THR A 151 5.08 -4.38 21.46
C THR A 151 5.95 -4.36 20.19
N CYS A 152 7.23 -4.66 20.37
CA CYS A 152 8.15 -4.91 19.27
C CYS A 152 8.60 -6.36 19.31
N ASN A 153 8.52 -7.05 18.18
CA ASN A 153 9.08 -8.38 17.98
C ASN A 153 10.06 -8.34 16.80
N GLY A 154 11.35 -8.21 17.09
CA GLY A 154 12.37 -8.06 16.05
C GLY A 154 12.16 -6.79 15.21
N THR A 155 11.84 -6.94 13.93
CA THR A 155 11.54 -5.83 13.00
C THR A 155 10.07 -5.46 12.96
N THR A 156 9.20 -6.12 13.73
CA THR A 156 7.76 -5.95 13.65
C THR A 156 7.20 -5.18 14.83
N SER A 157 6.47 -4.09 14.55
CA SER A 157 5.67 -3.36 15.52
C SER A 157 4.29 -3.97 15.59
N ILE A 158 3.79 -4.22 16.79
CA ILE A 158 2.46 -4.78 17.04
C ILE A 158 1.72 -3.82 17.97
N ALA A 159 0.57 -3.31 17.52
CA ALA A 159 -0.32 -2.47 18.31
C ALA A 159 -1.65 -3.17 18.52
N CYS A 160 -2.24 -3.07 19.71
CA CYS A 160 -3.61 -3.51 19.95
C CYS A 160 -4.57 -2.35 19.70
N ASP A 161 -5.45 -2.48 18.71
CA ASP A 161 -6.59 -1.58 18.51
C ASP A 161 -7.90 -2.36 18.63
N SER A 162 -8.70 -2.02 19.63
CA SER A 162 -10.07 -2.54 19.79
C SER A 162 -10.11 -4.08 19.80
N GLY A 163 -9.16 -4.70 20.51
CA GLY A 163 -9.05 -6.16 20.61
C GLY A 163 -8.46 -6.89 19.39
N VAL A 164 -8.02 -6.18 18.35
CA VAL A 164 -7.31 -6.73 17.18
C VAL A 164 -5.88 -6.20 17.14
N THR A 165 -4.92 -7.06 16.85
CA THR A 165 -3.52 -6.64 16.68
C THR A 165 -3.26 -6.11 15.28
N GLU A 166 -2.76 -4.88 15.21
CA GLU A 166 -2.18 -4.24 14.04
C GLU A 166 -0.68 -4.56 13.98
N VAL A 167 -0.24 -5.16 12.88
CA VAL A 167 1.11 -5.66 12.66
C VAL A 167 1.75 -4.87 11.52
N ILE A 168 2.86 -4.19 11.82
CA ILE A 168 3.62 -3.40 10.85
C ILE A 168 5.04 -3.94 10.82
N ASP A 169 5.49 -4.41 9.64
CA ASP A 169 6.88 -4.78 9.43
C ASP A 169 7.71 -3.52 9.17
N CYS A 170 8.40 -3.05 10.20
CA CYS A 170 9.22 -1.83 10.11
C CYS A 170 10.34 -1.98 9.08
N GLY A 171 10.86 -3.20 8.89
CA GLY A 171 11.93 -3.46 7.94
C GLY A 171 11.52 -3.17 6.50
N LYS A 172 10.26 -3.47 6.14
CA LYS A 172 9.71 -3.18 4.80
C LYS A 172 9.70 -1.69 4.46
N ILE A 173 9.55 -0.83 5.47
CA ILE A 173 9.51 0.62 5.30
C ILE A 173 10.84 1.30 5.70
N GLY A 174 11.92 0.53 5.82
CA GLY A 174 13.24 1.08 6.12
C GLY A 174 13.39 1.62 7.55
N LEU A 175 12.63 1.07 8.49
CA LEU A 175 12.63 1.46 9.89
C LEU A 175 13.01 0.28 10.79
N ALA A 176 13.40 0.59 12.01
CA ALA A 176 13.59 -0.40 13.06
C ALA A 176 12.40 -0.37 14.03
N CYS A 177 12.04 -1.51 14.59
CA CYS A 177 11.12 -1.53 15.72
C CYS A 177 11.89 -1.15 17.00
N SER A 178 11.49 -0.07 17.67
CA SER A 178 12.15 0.37 18.90
C SER A 178 11.52 -0.25 20.14
N THR A 179 12.26 -1.03 20.93
CA THR A 179 11.71 -1.61 22.17
C THR A 179 11.37 -0.56 23.24
N ASN A 180 12.01 0.61 23.20
CA ASN A 180 11.75 1.71 24.14
C ASN A 180 10.50 2.52 23.75
N SER A 181 10.10 2.46 22.49
CA SER A 181 8.87 3.05 21.96
C SER A 181 8.36 2.12 20.87
N PRO A 182 7.56 1.09 21.23
CA PRO A 182 7.23 -0.06 20.38
C PRO A 182 6.40 0.31 19.14
N ARG A 183 7.09 0.95 18.21
CA ARG A 183 6.65 1.57 16.97
C ARG A 183 7.81 1.51 16.00
N CYS A 184 7.49 1.57 14.71
CA CYS A 184 8.50 1.76 13.68
C CYS A 184 9.12 3.15 13.79
N ALA A 185 10.42 3.20 14.04
CA ALA A 185 11.20 4.42 14.19
C ALA A 185 12.51 4.32 13.42
N GLY A 186 13.08 5.47 13.06
CA GLY A 186 14.46 5.53 12.58
C GLY A 186 15.41 5.07 13.68
N ALA A 187 16.68 4.85 13.34
CA ALA A 187 17.69 4.50 14.34
C ALA A 187 17.75 5.61 15.41
N LEU A 188 17.31 5.28 16.63
CA LEU A 188 17.44 6.17 17.79
C LEU A 188 18.92 6.37 18.06
N GLN A 189 19.36 7.62 17.99
CA GLN A 189 20.72 7.98 18.39
C GLN A 189 20.72 8.36 19.87
N SER A 190 21.86 8.22 20.55
CA SER A 190 22.05 8.66 21.93
C SER A 190 22.05 10.18 22.09
N GLU A 191 22.01 10.93 20.98
CA GLU A 191 21.96 12.39 20.96
C GLU A 191 20.55 12.89 21.31
N THR A 192 20.45 13.74 22.32
CA THR A 192 19.22 14.47 22.63
C THR A 192 19.11 15.71 21.74
N CYS A 193 17.89 16.13 21.43
CA CYS A 193 17.63 17.35 20.68
C CYS A 193 16.46 18.11 21.29
N THR A 194 16.36 19.42 20.99
CA THR A 194 15.24 20.24 21.46
C THR A 194 13.94 19.75 20.83
N LEU A 195 13.03 19.23 21.65
CA LEU A 195 11.72 18.76 21.20
C LEU A 195 11.05 19.81 20.31
N GLY A 196 10.63 19.41 19.10
CA GLY A 196 10.02 20.31 18.12
C GLY A 196 11.01 21.05 17.22
N ALA A 197 12.32 20.78 17.31
CA ALA A 197 13.28 21.26 16.32
C ALA A 197 12.81 20.84 14.90
N PRO A 198 12.86 21.75 13.91
CA PRO A 198 12.40 21.44 12.57
C PRO A 198 13.23 20.31 11.97
N PRO A 199 12.63 19.42 11.18
CA PRO A 199 13.37 18.41 10.44
C PRO A 199 14.48 19.04 9.57
N SER A 200 15.63 18.38 9.52
CA SER A 200 16.78 18.83 8.72
C SER A 200 17.36 17.68 7.89
N CYS A 201 18.25 18.02 6.96
CA CYS A 201 18.93 17.05 6.12
C CYS A 201 20.43 17.02 6.44
N ASP A 202 20.95 15.81 6.63
CA ASP A 202 22.37 15.51 6.69
C ASP A 202 22.72 14.57 5.52
N GLY A 203 23.07 15.16 4.39
CA GLY A 203 23.16 14.45 3.11
C GLY A 203 21.81 13.83 2.72
N ASP A 204 21.80 12.53 2.44
CA ASP A 204 20.58 11.75 2.14
C ASP A 204 19.81 11.31 3.40
N THR A 205 20.25 11.73 4.60
CA THR A 205 19.61 11.35 5.86
C THR A 205 18.66 12.44 6.32
N LEU A 206 17.39 12.11 6.50
CA LEU A 206 16.43 12.93 7.21
C LEU A 206 16.67 12.84 8.72
N VAL A 207 16.91 14.00 9.34
CA VAL A 207 17.09 14.15 10.76
C VAL A 207 15.81 14.74 11.35
N THR A 208 15.16 14.02 12.25
CA THR A 208 13.99 14.50 13.00
C THR A 208 14.26 14.50 14.49
N CYS A 209 13.50 15.30 15.24
CA CYS A 209 13.65 15.44 16.67
C CYS A 209 12.32 15.25 17.42
N ASP A 210 12.26 14.20 18.25
CA ASP A 210 11.14 13.93 19.15
C ASP A 210 11.60 13.89 20.62
N GLY A 211 12.62 14.69 20.95
CA GLY A 211 13.35 14.66 22.22
C GLY A 211 14.65 13.85 22.13
N ASN A 212 14.74 12.94 21.16
CA ASN A 212 15.97 12.30 20.73
C ASN A 212 16.16 12.51 19.23
N VAL A 213 17.42 12.51 18.77
CA VAL A 213 17.72 12.58 17.35
C VAL A 213 17.35 11.26 16.70
N ARG A 214 16.51 11.35 15.66
CA ARG A 214 16.16 10.23 14.78
C ARG A 214 16.72 10.49 13.40
N ARG A 215 17.39 9.48 12.85
CA ARG A 215 17.97 9.51 11.50
C ARG A 215 17.26 8.49 10.63
N HIS A 216 16.79 8.94 9.49
CA HIS A 216 16.12 8.14 8.47
C HIS A 216 16.92 8.23 7.17
N ASP A 217 17.45 7.10 6.70
CA ASP A 217 18.08 7.05 5.39
C ASP A 217 17.00 7.14 4.30
N CYS A 218 16.97 8.27 3.58
CA CYS A 218 15.93 8.50 2.59
C CYS A 218 15.99 7.49 1.42
N LYS A 219 17.12 6.82 1.19
CA LYS A 219 17.23 5.79 0.16
C LYS A 219 16.34 4.58 0.44
N GLN A 220 16.06 4.30 1.71
CA GLN A 220 15.20 3.19 2.11
C GLN A 220 13.73 3.43 1.78
N PHE A 221 13.33 4.68 1.51
CA PHE A 221 11.96 5.05 1.13
C PHE A 221 11.78 5.04 -0.39
N GLY A 222 12.21 3.95 -1.04
CA GLY A 222 12.10 3.80 -2.49
C GLY A 222 13.09 4.65 -3.30
N GLY A 223 14.29 4.90 -2.76
CA GLY A 223 15.37 5.62 -3.45
C GLY A 223 15.31 7.15 -3.37
N ARG A 224 14.64 7.69 -2.34
CA ARG A 224 14.51 9.15 -2.14
C ARG A 224 15.82 9.77 -1.61
N THR A 225 15.88 11.09 -1.62
CA THR A 225 16.94 11.92 -1.04
C THR A 225 16.36 12.85 0.02
N CYS A 226 17.18 13.34 0.95
CA CYS A 226 16.68 14.33 1.91
C CYS A 226 16.70 15.73 1.28
N VAL A 227 15.53 16.35 1.18
CA VAL A 227 15.35 17.68 0.61
C VAL A 227 14.48 18.51 1.54
N ASN A 228 14.98 19.66 2.00
CA ASN A 228 14.25 20.60 2.86
C ASN A 228 13.59 19.95 4.09
N GLY A 229 14.29 19.01 4.74
CA GLY A 229 13.78 18.31 5.93
C GLY A 229 12.71 17.25 5.65
N ALA A 230 12.67 16.70 4.43
CA ALA A 230 11.80 15.58 4.10
C ALA A 230 12.49 14.58 3.16
N CYS A 231 12.12 13.30 3.24
CA CYS A 231 12.54 12.30 2.25
C CYS A 231 11.68 12.43 0.98
N ALA A 232 12.28 12.96 -0.07
CA ALA A 232 11.65 13.33 -1.32
C ALA A 232 12.53 12.96 -2.53
N PHE A 233 11.93 12.82 -3.71
CA PHE A 233 12.68 12.65 -4.97
C PHE A 233 13.19 13.99 -5.53
N GLY A 234 12.76 15.14 -4.99
CA GLY A 234 13.23 16.47 -5.39
C GLY A 234 12.58 17.61 -4.60
N SER A 235 12.81 18.86 -5.04
CA SER A 235 12.33 20.09 -4.39
C SER A 235 11.30 20.88 -5.20
N GLU A 236 10.87 20.37 -6.36
CA GLU A 236 10.05 21.08 -7.35
C GLU A 236 8.70 21.58 -6.82
N CYS A 237 8.23 20.98 -5.73
CA CYS A 237 6.96 21.34 -5.10
C CYS A 237 7.07 22.25 -3.88
N THR A 238 8.26 22.72 -3.52
CA THR A 238 8.44 23.61 -2.36
C THR A 238 8.46 25.08 -2.79
N PRO A 239 7.80 26.01 -2.08
CA PRO A 239 7.13 25.83 -0.79
C PRO A 239 5.66 25.37 -0.86
N THR A 240 5.02 25.40 -2.03
CA THR A 240 3.56 25.14 -2.13
C THR A 240 3.29 23.91 -2.99
N PRO A 241 3.13 22.72 -2.39
CA PRO A 241 2.71 21.54 -3.10
C PRO A 241 1.21 21.66 -3.41
N GLN A 242 0.87 22.04 -4.62
CA GLN A 242 -0.52 22.02 -5.08
C GLN A 242 -0.64 21.11 -6.28
N ASN A 243 -1.53 20.12 -6.16
CA ASN A 243 -2.00 19.40 -7.32
C ASN A 243 -2.91 20.37 -8.08
N THR A 244 -2.69 20.51 -9.38
CA THR A 244 -3.51 21.34 -10.25
C THR A 244 -4.16 20.45 -11.29
N CYS A 245 -5.37 20.84 -11.69
CA CYS A 245 -6.08 20.17 -12.76
C CYS A 245 -6.51 21.23 -13.77
N ASN A 246 -6.18 21.01 -15.05
CA ASN A 246 -6.55 21.90 -16.15
C ASN A 246 -7.72 21.36 -17.01
N GLY A 247 -8.39 20.31 -16.55
CA GLY A 247 -9.50 19.65 -17.23
C GLY A 247 -9.13 18.25 -17.71
N THR A 248 -8.01 18.07 -18.41
CA THR A 248 -7.59 16.74 -18.93
C THR A 248 -6.26 16.27 -18.36
N VAL A 249 -5.47 17.19 -17.82
CA VAL A 249 -4.15 16.94 -17.24
C VAL A 249 -4.19 17.21 -15.75
N LEU A 250 -3.81 16.21 -14.97
CA LEU A 250 -3.56 16.33 -13.56
C LEU A 250 -2.06 16.55 -13.33
N GLU A 251 -1.68 17.74 -12.87
CA GLU A 251 -0.34 17.95 -12.32
C GLU A 251 -0.38 17.59 -10.83
N MET A 252 0.49 16.67 -10.42
CA MET A 252 0.60 16.24 -9.05
C MET A 252 1.98 16.60 -8.51
N CYS A 253 2.01 16.98 -7.24
CA CYS A 253 3.23 16.88 -6.46
C CYS A 253 3.28 15.52 -5.77
N VAL A 254 4.26 14.70 -6.13
CA VAL A 254 4.49 13.42 -5.48
C VAL A 254 5.91 13.38 -4.93
N ALA A 255 6.02 13.35 -3.60
CA ALA A 255 7.29 13.31 -2.89
C ALA A 255 8.30 14.35 -3.42
N GLY A 256 7.86 15.60 -3.59
CA GLY A 256 8.71 16.73 -3.98
C GLY A 256 9.02 16.86 -5.48
N LEU A 257 8.57 15.94 -6.32
CA LEU A 257 8.64 16.07 -7.77
C LEU A 257 7.27 16.39 -8.38
N ARG A 258 7.27 17.24 -9.41
CA ARG A 258 6.08 17.49 -10.22
C ARG A 258 5.94 16.39 -11.26
N ARG A 259 4.74 15.85 -11.37
CA ARG A 259 4.37 14.86 -12.38
C ARG A 259 3.09 15.29 -13.06
N SER A 260 3.01 15.02 -14.35
CA SER A 260 1.86 15.33 -15.17
C SER A 260 1.26 14.03 -15.66
N ILE A 261 -0.05 13.88 -15.49
CA ILE A 261 -0.80 12.71 -15.96
C ILE A 261 -1.95 13.19 -16.83
N GLU A 262 -1.91 12.76 -18.08
CA GLU A 262 -3.05 12.86 -19.00
C GLU A 262 -4.12 11.86 -18.57
N CYS A 263 -5.25 12.31 -18.07
CA CYS A 263 -6.28 11.44 -17.49
C CYS A 263 -6.81 10.40 -18.50
N THR A 264 -6.84 10.76 -19.78
CA THR A 264 -7.23 9.84 -20.88
C THR A 264 -6.29 8.64 -21.02
N THR A 265 -5.00 8.79 -20.68
CA THR A 265 -4.01 7.70 -20.75
C THR A 265 -4.19 6.64 -19.67
N ILE A 266 -4.99 6.95 -18.66
CA ILE A 266 -5.38 6.01 -17.60
C ILE A 266 -6.87 5.63 -17.69
N GLY A 267 -7.58 6.00 -18.77
CA GLY A 267 -8.99 5.68 -18.99
C GLY A 267 -9.98 6.62 -18.33
N ALA A 268 -9.53 7.67 -17.65
CA ALA A 268 -10.38 8.74 -17.13
C ALA A 268 -10.70 9.77 -18.23
N THR A 269 -11.77 10.53 -18.05
CA THR A 269 -12.22 11.53 -19.03
C THR A 269 -11.66 12.92 -18.76
N SER A 270 -11.48 13.26 -17.49
CA SER A 270 -11.07 14.58 -17.03
C SER A 270 -10.38 14.49 -15.66
N CYS A 271 -10.00 15.62 -15.09
CA CYS A 271 -9.69 15.72 -13.66
C CYS A 271 -10.57 16.77 -12.97
N VAL A 272 -10.72 16.63 -11.64
CA VAL A 272 -11.34 17.63 -10.78
C VAL A 272 -10.60 17.65 -9.45
N GLY A 273 -10.10 18.83 -9.05
CA GLY A 273 -9.28 18.96 -7.85
C GLY A 273 -7.96 18.22 -8.01
N ASP A 274 -7.76 17.19 -7.20
CA ASP A 274 -6.52 16.43 -7.07
C ASP A 274 -6.56 15.04 -7.72
N ARG A 275 -7.57 14.74 -8.55
CA ARG A 275 -7.79 13.40 -9.11
C ARG A 275 -8.35 13.41 -10.53
N CYS A 276 -8.01 12.38 -11.30
CA CYS A 276 -8.66 12.05 -12.56
C CYS A 276 -10.03 11.35 -12.32
N ARG A 277 -10.99 11.55 -13.23
CA ARG A 277 -12.36 11.01 -13.21
C ARG A 277 -12.86 10.67 -14.61
#